data_AF-A0A3N7CIX9-F1
#
_entry.id   AF-A0A3N7CIX9-F1
#
_cell.length_a   1.000
_cell.length_b   1.000
_cell.length_c   1.000
_cell.angle_alpha   90.00
_cell.angle_beta   90.00
_cell.angle_gamma   90.00
#
_symmetry.space_group_name_H-M   'P 1'
#
loop_
_entity.id
_entity.type
_entity.pdbx_description
1 polymer ?
#
loop_
_entity_poly.entity_id
_entity_poly.type
_entity_poly.pdbx_seq_one_letter_code
_entity_poly.pdbx_strand_id
1 'polypeptide(L)'
;MKNAVSIFCLCLLSFFGLKTRAQGTYAGCLVVGEQRVYTFDGGGSVYDPDYSVDLSPNYCSWSPTSGTVCNICDGPLNGGGNCPGHHYQAQGVEGFFTMLACPIDDCLLPLVLALAGLGAFSVFKASLLAVN
;
A
#
# COMPACT_ATOMS: atom_id res chain seq x y z
N MET A 1 -22.57 -24.06 -21.18
CA MET A 1 -22.64 -22.58 -20.99
C MET A 1 -22.77 -22.19 -19.52
N LYS A 2 -23.58 -22.88 -18.72
CA LYS A 2 -23.71 -22.61 -17.26
C LYS A 2 -22.38 -22.67 -16.49
N ASN A 3 -21.51 -23.64 -16.81
CA ASN A 3 -20.26 -23.82 -16.06
C ASN A 3 -19.22 -22.73 -16.34
N ALA A 4 -19.10 -22.22 -17.57
CA ALA A 4 -18.13 -21.19 -17.93
C ALA A 4 -18.50 -19.82 -17.34
N VAL A 5 -19.79 -19.47 -17.35
CA VAL A 5 -20.30 -18.24 -16.72
C VAL A 5 -20.12 -18.32 -15.20
N SER A 6 -20.35 -19.49 -14.59
CA SER A 6 -20.15 -19.68 -13.16
C SER A 6 -18.67 -19.55 -12.75
N ILE A 7 -17.73 -20.09 -13.54
CA ILE A 7 -16.28 -19.96 -13.28
C ILE A 7 -15.86 -18.49 -13.41
N PHE A 8 -16.36 -17.79 -14.43
CA PHE A 8 -16.08 -16.36 -14.60
C PHE A 8 -16.63 -15.50 -13.46
N CYS A 9 -17.87 -15.75 -13.02
CA CYS A 9 -18.45 -15.07 -11.86
C CYS A 9 -17.68 -15.37 -10.56
N LEU A 10 -17.19 -16.59 -10.37
CA LEU A 10 -16.34 -16.98 -9.24
C LEU A 10 -14.99 -16.24 -9.26
N CYS A 11 -14.34 -16.12 -10.43
CA CYS A 11 -13.12 -15.34 -10.59
C CYS A 11 -13.35 -13.85 -10.31
N LEU A 12 -14.43 -13.26 -10.83
CA LEU A 12 -14.78 -11.87 -10.55
C LEU A 12 -15.00 -11.64 -9.05
N LEU A 13 -15.74 -12.51 -8.36
CA LEU A 13 -16.01 -12.41 -6.93
C LEU A 13 -14.73 -12.54 -6.08
N SER A 14 -13.71 -13.28 -6.52
CA SER A 14 -12.41 -13.31 -5.83
C SER A 14 -11.62 -12.00 -5.94
N PHE A 15 -11.83 -11.19 -6.99
CA PHE A 15 -11.17 -9.88 -7.15
C PHE A 15 -11.85 -8.77 -6.34
N PHE A 16 -13.17 -8.85 -6.12
CA PHE A 16 -13.92 -7.87 -5.32
C PHE A 16 -13.66 -7.96 -3.80
N GLY A 17 -12.84 -8.91 -3.34
CA GLY A 17 -12.44 -9.05 -1.94
C GLY A 17 -11.44 -8.00 -1.43
N LEU A 18 -10.93 -7.13 -2.31
CA LEU A 18 -10.03 -6.03 -1.95
C LEU A 18 -10.80 -4.96 -1.17
N LYS A 19 -10.97 -5.18 0.13
CA LYS A 19 -11.38 -4.13 1.06
C LYS A 19 -10.27 -3.09 1.12
N THR A 20 -10.40 -2.03 0.33
CA THR A 20 -9.66 -0.77 0.52
C THR A 20 -10.19 -0.07 1.77
N ARG A 21 -9.93 -0.65 2.95
CA ARG A 21 -9.99 0.13 4.19
C ARG A 21 -8.68 0.91 4.25
N ALA A 22 -8.68 2.14 4.75
CA ALA A 22 -7.45 2.67 5.33
C ALA A 22 -7.21 1.83 6.60
N GLN A 23 -6.23 0.93 6.60
CA GLN A 23 -5.81 0.25 7.83
C GLN A 23 -4.61 0.97 8.41
N GLY A 24 -4.67 1.20 9.72
CA GLY A 24 -3.54 1.74 10.48
C GLY A 24 -3.43 3.25 10.37
N THR A 25 -3.60 3.91 11.52
CA THR A 25 -3.10 5.26 11.74
C THR A 25 -1.96 5.15 12.73
N TYR A 26 -0.80 5.69 12.39
CA TYR A 26 0.38 5.69 13.24
C TYR A 26 0.85 7.11 13.46
N ALA A 27 1.13 7.45 14.72
CA ALA A 27 1.80 8.69 15.06
C ALA A 27 3.31 8.45 15.05
N GLY A 28 4.07 9.40 14.51
CA GLY A 28 5.52 9.27 14.50
C GLY A 28 6.20 10.17 13.50
N CYS A 29 7.32 9.70 12.97
CA CYS A 29 8.14 10.34 11.95
C CYS A 29 8.18 9.51 10.66
N LEU A 30 7.57 10.00 9.58
CA LEU A 30 7.55 9.36 8.27
C LEU A 30 8.79 9.74 7.46
N VAL A 31 9.60 8.75 7.08
CA VAL A 31 10.62 8.90 6.04
C VAL A 31 9.99 8.53 4.70
N VAL A 32 9.60 9.53 3.92
CA VAL A 32 8.83 9.35 2.67
C VAL A 32 9.57 8.48 1.65
N GLY A 33 10.91 8.60 1.58
CA GLY A 33 11.74 7.77 0.69
C GLY A 33 11.71 6.27 1.03
N GLU A 34 11.47 5.93 2.30
CA GLU A 34 11.45 4.56 2.81
C GLU A 34 10.03 4.01 3.01
N GLN A 35 9.01 4.88 2.96
CA GLN A 35 7.61 4.53 3.28
C GLN A 35 7.47 3.88 4.67
N ARG A 36 8.22 4.43 5.64
CA ARG A 36 8.35 3.91 6.99
C ARG A 36 8.06 5.00 8.02
N VAL A 37 7.26 4.68 9.02
CA VAL A 37 6.95 5.57 10.15
C VAL A 37 7.68 5.08 11.40
N TYR A 38 8.58 5.90 11.93
CA TYR A 38 9.25 5.65 13.20
C TYR A 38 8.37 6.12 14.35
N THR A 39 8.10 5.27 15.33
CA THR A 39 6.99 5.48 16.30
C THR A 39 7.46 5.79 17.72
N PHE A 40 8.75 5.67 18.00
CA PHE A 40 9.31 5.95 19.32
C PHE A 40 10.10 7.27 19.33
N ASP A 41 9.51 8.31 19.93
CA ASP A 41 10.14 9.62 20.14
C ASP A 41 10.93 9.63 21.45
N GLY A 42 12.21 10.00 21.36
CA GLY A 42 13.07 10.28 22.50
C GLY A 42 12.86 11.65 23.11
N GLY A 43 12.21 12.56 22.38
CA GLY A 43 11.96 13.94 22.73
C GLY A 43 12.59 14.89 21.71
N GLY A 44 11.88 15.98 21.41
CA GLY A 44 12.36 17.01 20.49
C GLY A 44 12.33 16.59 19.02
N SER A 45 11.36 15.74 18.64
CA SER A 45 11.20 15.23 17.27
C SER A 45 12.38 14.37 16.81
N VAL A 46 12.93 13.57 17.74
CA VAL A 46 14.08 12.69 17.51
C VAL A 46 13.65 11.25 17.78
N TYR A 47 13.70 10.43 16.73
CA TYR A 47 13.12 9.09 16.75
C TYR A 47 14.19 8.00 16.76
N ASP A 48 13.89 6.94 17.50
CA ASP A 48 14.73 5.75 17.57
C ASP A 48 14.58 4.90 16.30
N PRO A 49 15.68 4.47 15.66
CA PRO A 49 15.63 3.72 14.42
C PRO A 49 15.06 2.31 14.56
N ASP A 50 15.06 1.72 15.76
CA ASP A 50 14.65 0.33 15.96
C ASP A 50 13.12 0.15 16.01
N TYR A 51 12.38 1.25 16.20
CA TYR A 51 10.93 1.23 16.37
C TYR A 51 10.23 1.87 15.18
N SER A 52 9.91 1.04 14.20
CA SER A 52 9.30 1.50 12.96
C SER A 52 8.17 0.61 12.46
N VAL A 53 7.33 1.20 11.62
CA VAL A 53 6.18 0.56 10.99
C VAL A 53 6.26 0.80 9.48
N ASP A 54 6.36 -0.31 8.75
CA ASP A 54 6.31 -0.33 7.29
C ASP A 54 4.86 -0.36 6.77
N LEU A 55 4.69 -0.11 5.47
CA LEU A 55 3.41 -0.28 4.80
C LEU A 55 2.93 -1.73 4.89
N SER A 56 1.64 -1.90 5.20
CA SER A 56 0.99 -3.20 5.12
C SER A 56 0.79 -3.65 3.66
N PRO A 57 0.57 -4.95 3.40
CA PRO A 57 0.27 -5.44 2.07
C PRO A 57 -0.95 -4.73 1.44
N ASN A 58 -0.86 -4.40 0.15
CA ASN A 58 -1.85 -3.64 -0.64
C ASN A 58 -1.94 -2.13 -0.34
N TYR A 59 -1.00 -1.58 0.43
CA TYR A 59 -0.83 -0.14 0.60
C TYR A 59 0.44 0.33 -0.08
N CYS A 60 0.37 1.51 -0.69
CA CYS A 60 1.44 2.03 -1.55
C CYS A 60 2.05 3.33 -1.02
N SER A 61 1.36 4.03 -0.13
CA SER A 61 1.88 5.28 0.43
C SER A 61 1.29 5.59 1.80
N TRP A 62 1.99 6.44 2.54
CA TRP A 62 1.47 7.10 3.74
C TRP A 62 0.94 8.50 3.42
N SER A 63 -0.04 8.96 4.19
CA SER A 63 -0.55 10.33 4.14
C SER A 63 -0.84 10.88 5.53
N PRO A 64 -0.51 12.16 5.82
CA PRO A 64 0.07 13.16 4.91
C PRO A 64 1.56 12.95 4.67
N THR A 65 2.14 13.56 3.63
CA THR A 65 3.59 13.53 3.33
C THR A 65 4.29 14.84 3.63
N SER A 66 3.62 15.76 4.33
CA SER A 66 4.11 17.10 4.66
C SER A 66 3.71 17.48 6.08
N GLY A 67 4.57 18.25 6.76
CA GLY A 67 4.43 18.55 8.18
C GLY A 67 5.74 19.08 8.77
N THR A 68 5.89 18.99 10.08
CA THR A 68 7.11 19.38 10.81
C THR A 68 8.23 18.38 10.56
N VAL A 69 9.48 18.85 10.53
CA VAL A 69 10.63 17.98 10.31
C VAL A 69 10.97 17.23 11.60
N CYS A 70 11.22 15.94 11.47
CA CYS A 70 11.76 15.09 12.53
C CYS A 70 13.03 14.40 12.06
N ASN A 71 13.87 13.97 13.00
CA ASN A 71 15.13 13.31 12.71
C ASN A 71 15.13 11.88 13.24
N ILE A 72 15.77 10.98 12.50
CA ILE A 72 15.94 9.59 12.88
C ILE A 72 17.43 9.37 13.18
N CYS A 73 17.74 8.80 14.34
CA CYS A 73 19.11 8.55 14.75
C CYS A 73 19.75 7.41 13.94
N ASP A 74 21.08 7.46 13.79
CA ASP A 74 21.89 6.37 13.20
C ASP A 74 22.03 5.15 14.14
N GLY A 75 21.60 5.28 15.40
CA GLY A 75 21.55 4.21 16.38
C GLY A 75 20.55 4.52 17.50
N PRO A 76 20.46 3.64 18.52
CA PRO A 76 19.49 3.79 19.60
C PRO A 76 19.65 5.10 20.37
N LEU A 77 18.55 5.60 20.93
CA LEU A 77 18.56 6.82 21.74
C LEU A 77 19.42 6.65 23.00
N ASN A 78 20.09 7.74 23.40
CA ASN A 78 20.78 7.79 24.69
C ASN A 78 19.78 7.95 25.85
N GLY A 79 20.25 7.87 27.10
CA GLY A 79 19.39 8.03 28.29
C GLY A 79 18.72 9.41 28.43
N GLY A 80 19.12 10.39 27.62
CA GLY A 80 18.49 11.70 27.52
C GLY A 80 17.56 11.85 26.32
N GLY A 81 17.23 10.77 25.60
CA GLY A 81 16.30 10.80 24.47
C GLY A 81 16.86 11.45 23.19
N ASN A 82 18.17 11.58 23.09
CA ASN A 82 18.83 12.20 21.92
C ASN A 82 19.65 11.16 21.14
N CYS A 83 19.92 11.45 19.87
CA CYS A 83 20.88 10.67 19.09
C CYS A 83 22.28 10.80 19.71
N PRO A 84 22.98 9.68 19.97
CA PRO A 84 24.38 9.72 20.40
C PRO A 84 25.21 10.56 19.42
N GLY A 85 25.88 11.60 19.92
CA GLY A 85 26.72 12.48 19.11
C GLY A 85 25.99 13.35 18.07
N HIS A 86 24.66 13.48 18.13
CA HIS A 86 23.86 14.16 17.11
C HIS A 86 24.01 13.57 15.70
N HIS A 87 24.22 12.24 15.63
CA HIS A 87 24.26 11.52 14.36
C HIS A 87 22.85 11.11 13.92
N TYR A 88 22.42 11.67 12.79
CA TYR A 88 21.12 11.41 12.17
C TYR A 88 21.34 10.64 10.87
N GLN A 89 20.63 9.54 10.67
CA GLN A 89 20.69 8.77 9.42
C GLN A 89 19.72 9.33 8.36
N ALA A 90 18.58 9.85 8.81
CA ALA A 90 17.51 10.30 7.94
C ALA A 90 16.71 11.44 8.57
N GLN A 91 15.99 12.17 7.73
CA GLN A 91 14.99 13.15 8.13
C GLN A 91 13.64 12.78 7.55
N GLY A 92 12.61 13.02 8.34
CA GLY A 92 11.23 12.71 7.99
C GLY A 92 10.28 13.84 8.31
N VAL A 93 9.00 13.51 8.24
CA VAL A 93 7.89 14.39 8.59
C VAL A 93 7.20 13.83 9.82
N GLU A 94 6.95 14.67 10.81
CA GLU A 94 6.25 14.30 12.03
C GLU A 94 4.74 14.52 11.89
N GLY A 95 3.96 13.57 12.42
CA GLY A 95 2.51 13.70 12.43
C GLY A 95 1.78 12.37 12.62
N PHE A 96 0.51 12.37 12.22
CA PHE A 96 -0.35 11.20 12.19
C PHE A 96 -0.50 10.71 10.76
N PHE A 97 0.01 9.54 10.48
CA PHE A 97 0.05 8.95 9.15
C PHE A 97 -0.97 7.84 9.01
N THR A 98 -1.68 7.86 7.89
CA THR A 98 -2.65 6.84 7.49
C THR A 98 -2.11 6.13 6.25
N MET A 99 -2.26 4.81 6.20
CA MET A 99 -1.88 4.06 5.01
C MET A 99 -2.91 4.28 3.90
N LEU A 100 -2.44 4.59 2.69
CA LEU A 100 -3.23 4.71 1.47
C LEU A 100 -3.12 3.44 0.64
N ALA A 101 -4.27 2.85 0.32
CA ALA A 101 -4.35 1.65 -0.50
C ALA A 101 -3.79 1.93 -1.91
N CYS A 102 -3.15 0.92 -2.50
CA CYS A 102 -2.70 1.00 -3.89
C CYS A 102 -3.91 1.21 -4.82
N PRO A 103 -3.77 2.01 -5.88
CA PRO A 103 -4.83 2.17 -6.88
C PRO A 103 -5.16 0.80 -7.50
N ILE A 104 -6.45 0.54 -7.70
CA ILE A 104 -6.98 -0.72 -8.26
C ILE A 104 -6.61 -0.87 -9.74
N ASP A 105 -6.08 0.19 -10.37
CA ASP A 105 -5.73 0.25 -11.79
C ASP A 105 -4.77 -0.87 -12.24
N ASP A 106 -3.90 -1.35 -11.34
CA ASP A 106 -3.00 -2.48 -11.65
C ASP A 106 -3.75 -3.80 -11.91
N CYS A 107 -5.00 -3.93 -11.44
CA CYS A 107 -5.88 -5.06 -11.71
C CYS A 107 -6.83 -4.84 -12.90
N LEU A 108 -6.83 -3.64 -13.49
CA LEU A 108 -7.75 -3.27 -14.58
C LEU A 108 -7.34 -3.94 -15.90
N LEU A 109 -6.04 -4.04 -16.17
CA LEU A 109 -5.52 -4.70 -17.37
C LEU A 109 -5.89 -6.19 -17.45
N PRO A 110 -5.64 -7.04 -16.44
CA PRO A 110 -6.05 -8.44 -16.50
C PRO A 110 -7.59 -8.61 -16.55
N LEU A 111 -8.35 -7.72 -15.91
CA LEU A 111 -9.82 -7.70 -15.99
C LEU A 111 -10.31 -7.41 -17.42
N VAL A 112 -9.73 -6.38 -18.06
CA VAL A 112 -10.05 -6.01 -19.45
C VAL A 112 -9.67 -7.13 -20.40
N LEU A 113 -8.50 -7.77 -20.20
CA LEU A 113 -8.08 -8.90 -21.03
C LEU A 113 -9.04 -10.09 -20.88
N ALA A 114 -9.47 -10.40 -19.66
CA ALA A 114 -10.42 -11.48 -19.40
C ALA A 114 -11.79 -11.21 -20.05
N LEU A 115 -12.29 -9.97 -19.94
CA LEU A 115 -13.53 -9.54 -20.58
C LEU A 115 -13.44 -9.58 -22.11
N ALA A 116 -12.33 -9.12 -22.68
CA ALA A 116 -12.08 -9.15 -24.12
C ALA A 116 -12.03 -10.59 -24.65
N GLY A 117 -11.35 -11.50 -23.94
CA GLY A 117 -11.29 -12.92 -24.29
C GLY A 117 -12.67 -13.59 -24.28
N LEU A 118 -13.51 -13.27 -23.30
CA LEU A 118 -14.89 -13.75 -23.24
C LEU A 118 -15.76 -13.21 -24.36
N GLY A 119 -15.64 -11.91 -24.67
CA GLY A 119 -16.30 -11.28 -25.80
C GLY A 119 -15.95 -11.98 -27.10
N ALA A 120 -14.65 -12.15 -27.38
CA ALA A 120 -14.17 -12.85 -28.57
C ALA A 120 -14.71 -14.28 -28.66
N PHE A 121 -14.62 -15.07 -27.58
CA PHE A 121 -15.13 -16.44 -27.56
C PHE A 121 -16.64 -16.52 -27.87
N SER A 122 -17.44 -15.59 -27.32
CA SER A 122 -18.88 -15.56 -27.57
C SER A 122 -19.23 -15.28 -29.02
N VAL A 123 -18.47 -14.39 -29.68
CA VAL A 123 -18.62 -14.08 -31.12
C VAL A 123 -18.22 -15.28 -31.97
N PHE A 124 -17.05 -15.87 -31.74
CA PHE A 124 -16.59 -17.05 -32.51
C PHE A 124 -17.56 -18.23 -32.42
N LYS A 125 -18.14 -18.47 -31.24
CA LYS A 125 -19.13 -19.53 -31.06
C LYS A 125 -20.43 -19.25 -31.81
N ALA A 126 -20.92 -18.01 -31.79
CA ALA A 126 -22.11 -17.62 -32.54
C ALA A 126 -21.90 -17.77 -34.06
N SER A 127 -20.73 -17.38 -34.56
CA SER A 127 -20.37 -17.52 -35.97
C SER A 127 -20.26 -18.99 -36.40
N LEU A 128 -19.70 -19.88 -35.57
CA LEU A 128 -19.61 -21.32 -35.87
C LEU A 128 -20.97 -22.02 -35.88
N LEU A 129 -21.91 -21.58 -35.05
CA LEU A 129 -23.28 -22.14 -35.02
C LEU A 129 -24.18 -21.59 -36.13
N ALA A 130 -23.82 -20.48 -36.77
CA ALA A 130 -24.57 -19.88 -37.88
C ALA A 130 -24.21 -20.47 -39.26
N VAL A 131 -23.14 -21.27 -39.33
CA VAL A 131 -22.62 -21.88 -40.56
C VAL A 131 -23.05 -23.36 -40.70
N ASN A 132 -23.72 -23.92 -39.70
CA ASN A 132 -24.27 -25.29 -39.67
C ASN A 132 -25.80 -25.26 -39.65
#